data_AF-A0A2S7D9Q8-F1
#
_entry.id   AF-A0A2S7D9Q8-F1
#
_cell.length_a   1.000
_cell.length_b   1.000
_cell.length_c   1.000
_cell.angle_alpha   90.00
_cell.angle_beta   90.00
_cell.angle_gamma   90.00
#
_symmetry.space_group_name_H-M   'P 1'
#
loop_
_entity.id
_entity.type
_entity.pdbx_description
1 polymer ?
#
loop_
_entity_poly.entity_id
_entity_poly.type
_entity_poly.pdbx_seq_one_letter_code
_entity_poly.pdbx_strand_id
1 'polypeptide(L)'
;MVKIAGFESGFNPAARPVAVSRPENNTVRQFDGTMAISSAYGYGQFLNSTWQQMVNTYGEKYGVENASELTRAQANAPELRQDTRLQAAMLAEFTRENIDRAAKFGGKDVAANVYAMHNLGTGDGPKFLQAVHNNPNGKVSSVLSAAVINGNSSLYGDGNITNAEAYAAMGRKMDQYSVYANSVSNSLSGHTPSEAPPRVATSHPIEGVPIKHHVGPSYHDGKLEQGERGESIKQLQGQLAQLGVTGRDGKPLQADGDFGGNTKFAVEQFQRAYGLQVDGVVGQQTRAALGQAVSQHAT
;
A
#
# COMPACT_ATOMS: atom_id res chain seq x y z
N MET A 1 12.55 -9.47 -2.75
CA MET A 1 12.59 -8.27 -3.60
C MET A 1 12.15 -8.57 -5.04
N VAL A 2 12.89 -9.36 -5.83
CA VAL A 2 12.59 -9.58 -7.27
C VAL A 2 11.17 -10.10 -7.52
N LYS A 3 10.68 -11.03 -6.68
CA LYS A 3 9.30 -11.52 -6.77
C LYS A 3 8.23 -10.42 -6.61
N ILE A 4 8.53 -9.40 -5.80
CA ILE A 4 7.59 -8.32 -5.47
C ILE A 4 7.54 -7.31 -6.61
N ALA A 5 8.69 -6.89 -7.16
CA ALA A 5 8.70 -5.99 -8.32
C ALA A 5 7.96 -6.59 -9.54
N GLY A 6 8.07 -7.91 -9.73
CA GLY A 6 7.28 -8.63 -10.73
C GLY A 6 5.78 -8.59 -10.44
N PHE A 7 5.39 -8.80 -9.18
CA PHE A 7 3.99 -8.75 -8.74
C PHE A 7 3.37 -7.35 -8.84
N GLU A 8 4.06 -6.32 -8.32
CA GLU A 8 3.55 -4.95 -8.26
C GLU A 8 3.46 -4.30 -9.63
N SER A 9 4.51 -4.46 -10.45
CA SER A 9 4.72 -3.60 -11.60
C SER A 9 5.06 -4.37 -12.87
N GLY A 10 5.17 -5.70 -12.81
CA GLY A 10 5.70 -6.48 -13.93
C GLY A 10 7.12 -6.06 -14.31
N PHE A 11 7.93 -5.60 -13.34
CA PHE A 11 9.25 -5.00 -13.57
C PHE A 11 9.23 -3.73 -14.42
N ASN A 12 8.10 -3.03 -14.51
CA ASN A 12 8.02 -1.73 -15.16
C ASN A 12 8.27 -0.60 -14.12
N PRO A 13 9.37 0.18 -14.23
CA PRO A 13 9.66 1.29 -13.33
C PRO A 13 8.78 2.52 -13.56
N ALA A 14 7.98 2.54 -14.64
CA ALA A 14 7.02 3.59 -14.96
C ALA A 14 5.57 3.13 -14.76
N ALA A 15 5.36 1.95 -14.16
CA ALA A 15 4.05 1.41 -13.87
C ALA A 15 3.24 2.35 -13.01
N ARG A 16 1.93 2.41 -13.29
CA ARG A 16 0.95 3.26 -12.64
C ARG A 16 -0.45 2.70 -12.89
N PRO A 17 -1.38 2.81 -11.95
CA PRO A 17 -2.71 2.24 -12.12
C PRO A 17 -3.57 3.19 -12.97
N VAL A 18 -3.68 2.90 -14.27
CA VAL A 18 -4.55 3.65 -15.19
C VAL A 18 -5.75 2.77 -15.57
N ALA A 19 -6.95 3.26 -15.28
CA ALA A 19 -8.19 2.62 -15.70
C ALA A 19 -8.38 2.85 -17.20
N VAL A 20 -8.29 1.78 -17.99
CA VAL A 20 -8.51 1.84 -19.45
C VAL A 20 -10.00 1.72 -19.79
N SER A 21 -10.71 0.81 -19.11
CA SER A 21 -12.13 0.55 -19.36
C SER A 21 -13.08 1.52 -18.67
N ARG A 22 -12.58 2.27 -17.68
CA ARG A 22 -13.32 3.30 -16.92
C ARG A 22 -12.47 4.55 -16.71
N PRO A 23 -12.16 5.32 -17.76
CA PRO A 23 -11.25 6.45 -17.68
C PRO A 23 -11.67 7.53 -16.67
N GLU A 24 -12.97 7.64 -16.37
CA GLU A 24 -13.54 8.52 -15.35
C GLU A 24 -12.97 8.26 -13.94
N ASN A 25 -12.45 7.07 -13.69
CA ASN A 25 -11.82 6.73 -12.41
C ASN A 25 -10.39 7.28 -12.29
N ASN A 26 -9.79 7.80 -13.36
CA ASN A 26 -8.46 8.39 -13.34
C ASN A 26 -8.53 9.83 -12.82
N THR A 27 -8.69 10.00 -11.51
CA THR A 27 -8.88 11.30 -10.86
C THR A 27 -7.61 11.88 -10.25
N VAL A 28 -6.51 11.11 -10.19
CA VAL A 28 -5.26 11.53 -9.57
C VAL A 28 -4.22 11.91 -10.63
N ARG A 29 -3.74 13.15 -10.58
CA ARG A 29 -2.64 13.62 -11.43
C ARG A 29 -1.28 13.19 -10.87
N GLN A 30 -0.50 12.47 -11.67
CA GLN A 30 0.87 12.07 -11.37
C GLN A 30 1.84 13.27 -11.46
N PHE A 31 3.05 13.10 -10.93
CA PHE A 31 4.12 14.11 -11.00
C PHE A 31 4.53 14.47 -12.44
N ASP A 32 4.30 13.57 -13.41
CA ASP A 32 4.53 13.81 -14.84
C ASP A 32 3.28 14.28 -15.61
N GLY A 33 2.20 14.61 -14.88
CA GLY A 33 0.96 15.13 -15.44
C GLY A 33 -0.06 14.08 -15.89
N THR A 34 0.31 12.80 -15.94
CA THR A 34 -0.60 11.70 -16.32
C THR A 34 -1.75 11.54 -15.32
N MET A 35 -2.97 11.28 -15.79
CA MET A 35 -4.10 10.94 -14.91
C MET A 35 -4.13 9.44 -14.64
N ALA A 36 -4.29 9.07 -13.37
CA ALA A 36 -4.32 7.69 -12.89
C ALA A 36 -5.35 7.51 -11.78
N ILE A 37 -5.63 6.27 -11.40
CA ILE A 37 -6.55 5.91 -10.33
C ILE A 37 -6.00 6.37 -8.96
N SER A 38 -4.68 6.33 -8.77
CA SER A 38 -4.01 6.72 -7.52
C SER A 38 -2.60 7.23 -7.78
N SER A 39 -1.91 7.71 -6.73
CA SER A 39 -0.50 8.15 -6.80
C SER A 39 0.53 7.00 -6.84
N ALA A 40 0.06 5.76 -6.98
CA ALA A 40 0.93 4.59 -7.06
C ALA A 40 1.85 4.65 -8.29
N TYR A 41 3.15 4.48 -8.07
CA TYR A 41 4.15 4.58 -9.14
C TYR A 41 5.35 3.66 -8.91
N GLY A 42 5.92 3.16 -10.00
CA GLY A 42 7.22 2.48 -10.03
C GLY A 42 7.21 1.03 -9.57
N TYR A 43 8.40 0.46 -9.34
CA TYR A 43 8.57 -0.96 -9.01
C TYR A 43 7.77 -1.44 -7.81
N GLY A 44 7.60 -0.59 -6.80
CA GLY A 44 6.86 -0.93 -5.58
C GLY A 44 5.41 -0.47 -5.57
N GLN A 45 4.94 0.20 -6.63
CA GLN A 45 3.64 0.88 -6.68
C GLN A 45 3.34 1.72 -5.42
N PHE A 46 4.39 2.32 -4.81
CA PHE A 46 4.24 3.12 -3.60
C PHE A 46 3.31 4.30 -3.86
N LEU A 47 2.49 4.70 -2.89
CA LEU A 47 1.80 5.98 -2.91
C LEU A 47 2.78 7.12 -2.57
N ASN A 48 2.40 8.37 -2.84
CA ASN A 48 3.27 9.52 -2.55
C ASN A 48 3.68 9.64 -1.06
N SER A 49 2.79 9.29 -0.13
CA SER A 49 3.06 9.31 1.31
C SER A 49 4.01 8.20 1.72
N THR A 50 3.72 6.95 1.33
CA THR A 50 4.58 5.80 1.59
C THR A 50 5.96 6.00 0.97
N TRP A 51 6.02 6.53 -0.26
CA TRP A 51 7.29 6.87 -0.91
C TRP A 51 8.07 7.89 -0.11
N GLN A 52 7.44 8.99 0.31
CA GLN A 52 8.08 9.99 1.15
C GLN A 52 8.59 9.36 2.45
N GLN A 53 7.78 8.59 3.16
CA GLN A 53 8.21 7.94 4.40
C GLN A 53 9.44 7.05 4.17
N MET A 54 9.43 6.23 3.12
CA MET A 54 10.54 5.34 2.80
C MET A 54 11.80 6.14 2.46
N VAL A 55 11.69 7.18 1.62
CA VAL A 55 12.83 8.04 1.28
C VAL A 55 13.33 8.80 2.50
N ASN A 56 12.46 9.36 3.35
CA ASN A 56 12.89 10.06 4.55
C ASN A 56 13.55 9.13 5.57
N THR A 57 13.13 7.87 5.64
CA THR A 57 13.68 6.89 6.59
C THR A 57 14.99 6.28 6.09
N TYR A 58 15.09 5.99 4.80
CA TYR A 58 16.19 5.19 4.24
C TYR A 58 17.00 5.89 3.16
N GLY A 59 16.54 7.01 2.62
CA GLY A 59 17.13 7.68 1.46
C GLY A 59 18.60 8.06 1.67
N GLU A 60 18.99 8.49 2.87
CA GLU A 60 20.39 8.81 3.21
C GLU A 60 21.32 7.62 3.00
N LYS A 61 20.88 6.40 3.33
CA LYS A 61 21.63 5.15 3.09
C LYS A 61 21.92 4.93 1.60
N TYR A 62 21.11 5.51 0.72
CA TYR A 62 21.19 5.37 -0.73
C TYR A 62 21.62 6.66 -1.45
N GLY A 63 22.17 7.63 -0.71
CA GLY A 63 22.77 8.85 -1.28
C GLY A 63 21.79 10.01 -1.52
N VAL A 64 20.60 9.98 -0.93
CA VAL A 64 19.70 11.14 -0.90
C VAL A 64 20.09 12.02 0.28
N GLU A 65 20.69 13.18 0.01
CA GLU A 65 21.11 14.12 1.05
C GLU A 65 19.92 14.71 1.81
N ASN A 66 20.03 14.82 3.14
CA ASN A 66 19.00 15.32 4.04
C ASN A 66 17.63 14.66 3.82
N ALA A 67 17.61 13.36 3.49
CA ALA A 67 16.39 12.68 3.09
C ALA A 67 15.31 12.79 4.17
N SER A 68 15.71 12.70 5.45
CA SER A 68 14.83 12.78 6.61
C SER A 68 14.03 14.09 6.69
N GLU A 69 14.53 15.17 6.11
CA GLU A 69 13.93 16.51 6.12
C GLU A 69 13.09 16.82 4.87
N LEU A 70 13.07 15.93 3.87
CA LEU A 70 12.37 16.18 2.62
C LEU A 70 10.86 16.33 2.85
N THR A 71 10.32 17.43 2.31
CA THR A 71 8.88 17.62 2.20
C THR A 71 8.28 16.60 1.22
N ARG A 72 6.96 16.41 1.28
CA ARG A 72 6.25 15.51 0.35
C ARG A 72 6.50 15.86 -1.11
N ALA A 73 6.53 17.15 -1.44
CA ALA A 73 6.78 17.62 -2.79
C ALA A 73 8.21 17.28 -3.25
N GLN A 74 9.21 17.50 -2.39
CA GLN A 74 10.61 17.18 -2.71
C GLN A 74 10.84 15.67 -2.82
N ALA A 75 10.31 14.87 -1.89
CA ALA A 75 10.45 13.42 -1.95
C ALA A 75 9.78 12.81 -3.19
N ASN A 76 8.69 13.40 -3.67
CA ASN A 76 7.97 12.97 -4.88
C ASN A 76 8.37 13.72 -6.15
N ALA A 77 9.46 14.50 -6.11
CA ALA A 77 9.99 15.15 -7.29
C ALA A 77 10.46 14.11 -8.32
N PRO A 78 10.39 14.39 -9.63
CA PRO A 78 10.74 13.43 -10.68
C PRO A 78 12.11 12.78 -10.48
N GLU A 79 13.09 13.55 -10.00
CA GLU A 79 14.48 13.13 -9.80
C GLU A 79 14.60 11.95 -8.85
N LEU A 80 13.80 11.93 -7.77
CA LEU A 80 13.79 10.83 -6.81
C LEU A 80 12.80 9.75 -7.25
N ARG A 81 11.62 10.16 -7.71
CA ARG A 81 10.52 9.23 -8.01
C ARG A 81 10.81 8.34 -9.22
N GLN A 82 11.54 8.83 -10.20
CA GLN A 82 11.94 8.08 -11.40
C GLN A 82 13.30 7.37 -11.26
N ASP A 83 14.04 7.61 -10.17
CA ASP A 83 15.30 6.90 -9.93
C ASP A 83 15.03 5.42 -9.66
N THR A 84 15.29 4.59 -10.67
CA THR A 84 15.06 3.14 -10.62
C THR A 84 15.90 2.43 -9.55
N ARG A 85 17.09 2.94 -9.22
CA ARG A 85 17.93 2.38 -8.15
C ARG A 85 17.31 2.69 -6.80
N LEU A 86 16.87 3.93 -6.60
CA LEU A 86 16.18 4.34 -5.37
C LEU A 86 14.83 3.62 -5.23
N GLN A 87 14.06 3.46 -6.31
CA GLN A 87 12.82 2.66 -6.29
C GLN A 87 13.07 1.23 -5.83
N ALA A 88 14.08 0.55 -6.39
CA ALA A 88 14.43 -0.80 -6.02
C ALA A 88 14.92 -0.87 -4.55
N ALA A 89 15.69 0.11 -4.11
CA ALA A 89 16.17 0.21 -2.73
C ALA A 89 15.01 0.38 -1.73
N MET A 90 14.09 1.31 -1.97
CA MET A 90 12.92 1.51 -1.10
C MET A 90 12.01 0.28 -1.10
N LEU A 91 11.83 -0.38 -2.25
CA LEU A 91 11.10 -1.64 -2.29
C LEU A 91 11.78 -2.73 -1.45
N ALA A 92 13.11 -2.81 -1.48
CA ALA A 92 13.87 -3.75 -0.68
C ALA A 92 13.71 -3.49 0.83
N GLU A 93 13.82 -2.23 1.26
CA GLU A 93 13.67 -1.85 2.67
C GLU A 93 12.24 -2.10 3.16
N PHE A 94 11.24 -1.71 2.38
CA PHE A 94 9.84 -1.97 2.69
C PHE A 94 9.56 -3.47 2.80
N THR A 95 10.13 -4.27 1.90
CA THR A 95 10.04 -5.73 1.96
C THR A 95 10.67 -6.26 3.24
N ARG A 96 11.88 -5.80 3.59
CA ARG A 96 12.60 -6.25 4.78
C ARG A 96 11.81 -5.94 6.05
N GLU A 97 11.31 -4.71 6.19
CA GLU A 97 10.44 -4.35 7.31
C GLU A 97 9.21 -5.24 7.42
N ASN A 98 8.56 -5.54 6.29
CA ASN A 98 7.40 -6.40 6.28
C ASN A 98 7.72 -7.85 6.64
N ILE A 99 8.89 -8.36 6.25
CA ILE A 99 9.37 -9.68 6.70
C ILE A 99 9.54 -9.69 8.23
N ASP A 100 10.23 -8.70 8.78
CA ASP A 100 10.51 -8.60 10.22
C ASP A 100 9.23 -8.44 11.04
N ARG A 101 8.25 -7.70 10.51
CA ARG A 101 6.91 -7.55 11.11
C ARG A 101 6.12 -8.84 11.00
N ALA A 102 6.05 -9.46 9.82
CA ALA A 102 5.27 -10.68 9.58
C ALA A 102 5.76 -11.87 10.39
N ALA A 103 7.08 -12.01 10.57
CA ALA A 103 7.69 -13.07 11.37
C ALA A 103 7.15 -13.13 12.81
N LYS A 104 6.61 -12.01 13.34
CA LYS A 104 6.03 -11.93 14.69
C LYS A 104 4.61 -12.51 14.78
N PHE A 105 3.89 -12.59 13.68
CA PHE A 105 2.47 -12.97 13.65
C PHE A 105 2.24 -14.41 13.18
N GLY A 106 3.23 -15.03 12.53
CA GLY A 106 3.21 -16.43 12.13
C GLY A 106 3.24 -16.65 10.62
N GLY A 107 3.12 -17.91 10.20
CA GLY A 107 3.34 -18.34 8.81
C GLY A 107 4.82 -18.63 8.52
N LYS A 108 5.10 -19.79 7.89
CA LYS A 108 6.48 -20.27 7.63
C LYS A 108 7.05 -19.81 6.29
N ASP A 109 6.20 -19.39 5.36
CA ASP A 109 6.59 -18.95 4.03
C ASP A 109 6.78 -17.43 4.01
N VAL A 110 8.03 -16.99 3.88
CA VAL A 110 8.40 -15.57 3.85
C VAL A 110 7.72 -14.84 2.69
N ALA A 111 7.55 -15.48 1.54
CA ALA A 111 6.93 -14.86 0.38
C ALA A 111 5.42 -14.67 0.60
N ALA A 112 4.74 -15.68 1.15
CA ALA A 112 3.33 -15.57 1.53
C ALA A 112 3.11 -14.57 2.66
N ASN A 113 4.03 -14.49 3.63
CA ASN A 113 4.01 -13.49 4.71
C ASN A 113 4.09 -12.05 4.18
N VAL A 114 5.04 -11.80 3.27
CA VAL A 114 5.17 -10.49 2.64
C VAL A 114 3.95 -10.19 1.79
N TYR A 115 3.46 -11.15 1.03
CA TYR A 115 2.24 -10.97 0.24
C TYR A 115 1.03 -10.65 1.12
N ALA A 116 0.87 -11.33 2.26
CA ALA A 116 -0.21 -11.07 3.20
C ALA A 116 -0.09 -9.66 3.81
N MET A 117 1.08 -9.29 4.33
CA MET A 117 1.30 -7.96 4.91
C MET A 117 1.17 -6.84 3.90
N HIS A 118 1.57 -7.11 2.66
CA HIS A 118 1.36 -6.20 1.55
C HIS A 118 -0.14 -6.11 1.27
N ASN A 119 -0.78 -7.19 0.81
CA ASN A 119 -2.15 -7.20 0.29
C ASN A 119 -3.22 -6.84 1.33
N LEU A 120 -2.99 -7.16 2.61
CA LEU A 120 -3.95 -6.93 3.71
C LEU A 120 -3.52 -5.78 4.63
N GLY A 121 -2.34 -5.20 4.41
CA GLY A 121 -1.78 -4.12 5.21
C GLY A 121 -1.50 -4.50 6.67
N THR A 122 -1.16 -3.50 7.48
CA THR A 122 -0.85 -3.67 8.92
C THR A 122 -2.08 -3.97 9.78
N GLY A 123 -3.27 -3.93 9.20
CA GLY A 123 -4.53 -4.18 9.91
C GLY A 123 -4.96 -5.64 9.85
N ASP A 124 -5.36 -6.08 8.67
CA ASP A 124 -5.87 -7.45 8.48
C ASP A 124 -4.74 -8.46 8.22
N GLY A 125 -3.58 -8.01 7.76
CA GLY A 125 -2.39 -8.86 7.54
C GLY A 125 -1.96 -9.61 8.80
N PRO A 126 -1.67 -8.91 9.92
CA PRO A 126 -1.32 -9.57 11.18
C PRO A 126 -2.39 -10.54 11.69
N LYS A 127 -3.68 -10.16 11.60
CA LYS A 127 -4.79 -11.02 12.02
C LYS A 127 -4.85 -12.30 11.20
N PHE A 128 -4.72 -12.18 9.88
CA PHE A 128 -4.69 -13.31 8.96
C PHE A 128 -3.50 -14.22 9.22
N LEU A 129 -2.29 -13.67 9.35
CA LEU A 129 -1.08 -14.46 9.64
C LEU A 129 -1.16 -15.19 10.99
N GLN A 130 -1.75 -14.53 11.99
CA GLN A 130 -1.99 -15.15 13.29
C GLN A 130 -3.06 -16.24 13.22
N ALA A 131 -4.08 -16.08 12.38
CA ALA A 131 -5.05 -17.14 12.12
C ALA A 131 -4.44 -18.32 11.35
N VAL A 132 -3.53 -18.08 10.40
CA VAL A 132 -2.75 -19.13 9.72
C VAL A 132 -1.92 -19.94 10.74
N HIS A 133 -1.33 -19.25 11.72
CA HIS A 133 -0.56 -19.91 12.77
C HIS A 133 -1.42 -20.69 13.76
N ASN A 134 -2.47 -20.06 14.28
CA ASN A 134 -3.27 -20.59 15.39
C ASN A 134 -4.36 -21.57 14.94
N ASN A 135 -4.95 -21.35 13.77
CA ASN A 135 -6.05 -22.14 13.23
C ASN A 135 -5.97 -22.25 11.70
N PRO A 136 -4.98 -23.01 11.18
CA PRO A 136 -4.76 -23.13 9.74
C PRO A 136 -5.97 -23.70 8.99
N ASN A 137 -6.78 -24.54 9.64
CA ASN A 137 -7.99 -25.16 9.07
C ASN A 137 -9.26 -24.31 9.26
N GLY A 138 -9.16 -23.18 9.97
CA GLY A 138 -10.25 -22.21 10.09
C GLY A 138 -10.55 -21.56 8.75
N LYS A 139 -11.80 -21.15 8.55
CA LYS A 139 -12.23 -20.47 7.31
C LYS A 139 -11.68 -19.05 7.24
N VAL A 140 -11.32 -18.58 6.05
CA VAL A 140 -10.91 -17.19 5.83
C VAL A 140 -11.99 -16.20 6.28
N SER A 141 -13.26 -16.53 6.07
CA SER A 141 -14.41 -15.71 6.46
C SER A 141 -14.58 -15.50 7.97
N SER A 142 -13.89 -16.28 8.82
CA SER A 142 -13.87 -16.00 10.26
C SER A 142 -12.84 -14.93 10.65
N VAL A 143 -12.00 -14.50 9.72
CA VAL A 143 -10.88 -13.58 9.96
C VAL A 143 -10.99 -12.32 9.12
N LEU A 144 -11.36 -12.46 7.84
CA LEU A 144 -11.45 -11.36 6.87
C LEU A 144 -12.90 -11.01 6.57
N SER A 145 -13.16 -9.72 6.32
CA SER A 145 -14.50 -9.24 5.95
C SER A 145 -14.92 -9.68 4.55
N ALA A 146 -16.23 -9.74 4.30
CA ALA A 146 -16.77 -10.05 2.98
C ALA A 146 -16.29 -9.08 1.89
N ALA A 147 -16.08 -7.80 2.22
CA ALA A 147 -15.55 -6.81 1.29
C ALA A 147 -14.12 -7.16 0.84
N VAL A 148 -13.25 -7.52 1.80
CA VAL A 148 -11.87 -7.95 1.51
C VAL A 148 -11.88 -9.23 0.68
N ILE A 149 -12.72 -10.20 1.03
CA ILE A 149 -12.85 -11.46 0.31
C ILE A 149 -13.29 -11.22 -1.14
N ASN A 150 -14.37 -10.46 -1.35
CA ASN A 150 -14.92 -10.18 -2.68
C ASN A 150 -13.94 -9.40 -3.56
N GLY A 151 -13.21 -8.43 -2.99
CA GLY A 151 -12.17 -7.69 -3.71
C GLY A 151 -10.94 -8.54 -4.09
N ASN A 152 -10.83 -9.74 -3.54
CA ASN A 152 -9.67 -10.62 -3.70
C ASN A 152 -10.10 -12.08 -3.93
N SER A 153 -11.19 -12.30 -4.65
CA SER A 153 -11.77 -13.63 -4.85
C SER A 153 -10.79 -14.65 -5.46
N SER A 154 -9.79 -14.17 -6.22
CA SER A 154 -8.71 -15.04 -6.73
C SER A 154 -7.80 -15.65 -5.64
N LEU A 155 -7.79 -15.07 -4.44
CA LEU A 155 -7.04 -15.55 -3.27
C LEU A 155 -7.95 -16.30 -2.29
N TYR A 156 -9.18 -15.82 -2.11
CA TYR A 156 -10.06 -16.25 -1.02
C TYR A 156 -11.28 -17.06 -1.47
N GLY A 157 -11.55 -17.13 -2.77
CA GLY A 157 -12.80 -17.69 -3.29
C GLY A 157 -14.01 -16.92 -2.76
N ASP A 158 -14.95 -17.64 -2.18
CA ASP A 158 -16.12 -17.12 -1.43
C ASP A 158 -15.83 -16.94 0.07
N GLY A 159 -14.58 -17.15 0.51
CA GLY A 159 -14.17 -17.10 1.91
C GLY A 159 -14.37 -18.39 2.71
N ASN A 160 -14.89 -19.47 2.10
CA ASN A 160 -15.05 -20.76 2.78
C ASN A 160 -13.80 -21.64 2.78
N ILE A 161 -12.76 -21.26 2.01
CA ILE A 161 -11.47 -21.96 2.05
C ILE A 161 -10.77 -21.74 3.40
N THR A 162 -9.82 -22.61 3.69
CA THR A 162 -9.04 -22.52 4.93
C THR A 162 -8.00 -21.41 4.88
N ASN A 163 -7.59 -20.92 6.05
CA ASN A 163 -6.50 -19.96 6.20
C ASN A 163 -5.21 -20.48 5.53
N ALA A 164 -4.91 -21.78 5.69
CA ALA A 164 -3.75 -22.42 5.07
C ALA A 164 -3.83 -22.46 3.54
N GLU A 165 -4.99 -22.74 2.94
CA GLU A 165 -5.17 -22.74 1.49
C GLU A 165 -5.01 -21.34 0.90
N ALA A 166 -5.61 -20.33 1.53
CA ALA A 166 -5.45 -18.93 1.14
C ALA A 166 -3.98 -18.49 1.24
N TYR A 167 -3.32 -18.83 2.34
CA TYR A 167 -1.91 -18.53 2.56
C TYR A 167 -1.00 -19.20 1.53
N ALA A 168 -1.26 -20.47 1.20
CA ALA A 168 -0.53 -21.16 0.14
C ALA A 168 -0.80 -20.56 -1.25
N ALA A 169 -2.00 -20.03 -1.51
CA ALA A 169 -2.29 -19.30 -2.75
C ALA A 169 -1.45 -18.02 -2.87
N MET A 170 -1.23 -17.31 -1.77
CA MET A 170 -0.33 -16.15 -1.73
C MET A 170 1.12 -16.53 -2.06
N GLY A 171 1.63 -17.61 -1.47
CA GLY A 171 2.97 -18.14 -1.79
C GLY A 171 3.11 -18.47 -3.29
N ARG A 172 2.14 -19.20 -3.85
CA ARG A 172 2.11 -19.51 -5.30
C ARG A 172 2.06 -18.27 -6.19
N LYS A 173 1.29 -17.24 -5.80
CA LYS A 173 1.26 -15.94 -6.49
C LYS A 173 2.60 -15.23 -6.46
N MET A 174 3.42 -15.46 -5.45
CA MET A 174 4.78 -14.93 -5.41
C MET A 174 5.79 -15.79 -6.18
N ASP A 175 5.58 -17.11 -6.19
CA ASP A 175 6.45 -18.07 -6.88
C ASP A 175 6.44 -17.97 -8.39
N GLN A 176 5.37 -17.45 -9.01
CA GLN A 176 5.37 -17.17 -10.46
C GLN A 176 6.50 -16.20 -10.88
N TYR A 177 7.07 -15.46 -9.94
CA TYR A 177 8.19 -14.54 -10.17
C TYR A 177 9.55 -15.10 -9.70
N SER A 178 9.61 -16.37 -9.28
CA SER A 178 10.82 -17.05 -8.81
C SER A 178 11.90 -17.19 -9.89
N VAL A 179 11.50 -17.40 -11.15
CA VAL A 179 12.42 -17.50 -12.30
C VAL A 179 13.31 -16.26 -12.41
N TYR A 180 12.75 -15.08 -12.15
CA TYR A 180 13.47 -13.81 -12.18
C TYR A 180 14.37 -13.62 -10.95
N ALA A 181 13.93 -14.08 -9.77
CA ALA A 181 14.76 -14.04 -8.56
C ALA A 181 16.03 -14.90 -8.71
N ASN A 182 15.89 -16.05 -9.38
CA ASN A 182 16.98 -16.98 -9.65
C ASN A 182 17.94 -16.42 -10.72
N SER A 183 17.43 -15.78 -11.79
CA SER A 183 18.28 -15.18 -12.82
C SER A 183 19.12 -14.01 -12.28
N VAL A 184 18.55 -13.18 -11.40
CA VAL A 184 19.29 -12.10 -10.72
C VAL A 184 20.34 -12.68 -9.76
N SER A 185 20.00 -13.71 -8.97
CA SER A 185 20.94 -14.33 -8.03
C SER A 185 22.12 -15.01 -8.75
N ASN A 186 21.86 -15.65 -9.89
CA ASN A 186 22.92 -16.25 -10.72
C ASN A 186 23.81 -15.19 -11.39
N SER A 187 23.25 -14.05 -11.78
CA SER A 187 24.01 -12.91 -12.35
C SER A 187 24.92 -12.22 -11.31
N LEU A 188 24.43 -12.09 -10.07
CA LEU A 188 25.18 -11.51 -8.95
C LEU A 188 26.30 -12.44 -8.44
N SER A 189 26.13 -13.75 -8.55
CA SER A 189 27.13 -14.74 -8.11
C SER A 189 28.39 -14.79 -9.00
N GLY A 190 28.37 -14.11 -10.16
CA GLY A 190 29.51 -14.00 -11.07
C GLY A 190 30.38 -12.74 -10.89
N HIS A 191 30.04 -11.83 -9.96
CA HIS A 191 30.74 -10.55 -9.80
C HIS A 191 31.16 -10.34 -8.34
N THR A 192 32.49 -10.33 -8.09
CA THR A 192 33.06 -9.83 -6.84
C THR A 192 32.70 -8.35 -6.67
N PRO A 193 32.28 -7.88 -5.49
CA PRO A 193 31.97 -6.48 -5.25
C PRO A 193 33.26 -5.67 -5.14
N SER A 194 33.82 -5.31 -6.28
CA SER A 194 34.85 -4.28 -6.40
C SER A 194 34.43 -3.32 -7.49
N GLU A 195 34.21 -2.08 -7.09
CA GLU A 195 33.72 -0.94 -7.89
C GLU A 195 32.26 -0.95 -8.34
N ALA A 196 31.56 0.15 -7.99
CA ALA A 196 30.25 0.47 -8.51
C ALA A 196 30.33 0.62 -10.04
N PRO A 197 29.52 -0.12 -10.83
CA PRO A 197 29.59 0.00 -12.27
C PRO A 197 29.12 1.40 -12.73
N PRO A 198 29.74 1.94 -13.80
CA PRO A 198 29.51 3.32 -14.23
C PRO A 198 28.06 3.52 -14.67
N ARG A 199 27.61 4.78 -14.60
CA ARG A 199 26.32 5.24 -15.11
C ARG A 199 26.19 4.87 -16.59
N VAL A 200 25.50 3.77 -16.89
CA VAL A 200 25.01 3.49 -18.24
C VAL A 200 23.51 3.26 -18.14
N ALA A 201 22.77 4.27 -18.59
CA ALA A 201 21.35 4.19 -18.86
C ALA A 201 21.19 3.39 -20.17
N THR A 202 20.70 2.17 -20.09
CA THR A 202 20.10 1.49 -21.25
C THR A 202 18.75 0.95 -20.86
N SER A 203 17.73 1.74 -21.15
CA SER A 203 16.33 1.36 -21.24
C SER A 203 16.12 0.36 -22.39
N HIS A 204 15.59 -0.82 -22.08
CA HIS A 204 14.87 -1.64 -23.07
C HIS A 204 13.52 -2.04 -22.45
N PRO A 205 12.40 -1.50 -22.96
CA PRO A 205 11.06 -2.01 -22.66
C PRO A 205 10.93 -3.41 -23.28
N ILE A 206 10.47 -4.40 -22.51
CA ILE A 206 10.07 -5.69 -23.08
C ILE A 206 8.57 -5.60 -23.37
N GLU A 207 8.23 -5.41 -24.65
CA GLU A 207 6.87 -5.55 -25.17
C GLU A 207 6.37 -6.99 -25.00
N GLY A 208 5.11 -7.15 -24.58
CA GLY A 208 4.37 -8.40 -24.85
C GLY A 208 3.70 -9.12 -23.68
N VAL A 209 3.74 -8.63 -22.43
CA VAL A 209 2.88 -9.21 -21.38
C VAL A 209 1.59 -8.39 -21.28
N PRO A 210 0.41 -8.96 -21.60
CA PRO A 210 -0.86 -8.28 -21.38
C PRO A 210 -1.00 -8.03 -19.89
N ILE A 211 -0.98 -6.75 -19.50
CA ILE A 211 -1.32 -6.27 -18.17
C ILE A 211 -2.76 -6.70 -17.90
N LYS A 212 -2.96 -7.84 -17.26
CA LYS A 212 -4.23 -8.08 -16.58
C LYS A 212 -4.28 -7.06 -15.46
N HIS A 213 -5.19 -6.09 -15.57
CA HIS A 213 -5.59 -5.23 -14.46
C HIS A 213 -5.92 -6.14 -13.29
N HIS A 214 -4.96 -6.36 -12.40
CA HIS A 214 -5.30 -6.73 -11.05
C HIS A 214 -6.00 -5.49 -10.50
N VAL A 215 -7.33 -5.52 -10.56
CA VAL A 215 -8.18 -4.78 -9.63
C VAL A 215 -7.96 -5.45 -8.27
N GLY A 216 -6.71 -5.41 -7.78
CA GLY A 216 -6.40 -5.70 -6.40
C GLY A 216 -6.93 -4.53 -5.57
N PRO A 217 -7.31 -4.76 -4.32
CA PRO A 217 -7.75 -3.69 -3.44
C PRO A 217 -6.67 -2.61 -3.43
N SER A 218 -7.10 -1.37 -3.64
CA SER A 218 -6.29 -0.18 -3.47
C SER A 218 -5.48 -0.28 -2.18
N TYR A 219 -4.16 -0.28 -2.31
CA TYR A 219 -3.22 -0.39 -1.20
C TYR A 219 -3.24 0.91 -0.39
N HIS A 220 -4.16 0.97 0.56
CA HIS A 220 -3.98 1.77 1.75
C HIS A 220 -3.11 0.94 2.71
N ASP A 221 -2.22 1.59 3.46
CA ASP A 221 -1.91 1.18 4.84
C ASP A 221 -3.15 1.26 5.77
N GLY A 222 -4.32 1.48 5.20
CA GLY A 222 -5.57 1.74 5.88
C GLY A 222 -5.60 3.12 6.53
N LYS A 223 -4.64 4.02 6.27
CA LYS A 223 -4.59 5.35 6.86
C LYS A 223 -5.11 6.38 5.86
N LEU A 224 -5.85 7.36 6.37
CA LEU A 224 -6.10 8.60 5.65
C LEU A 224 -5.52 9.75 6.46
N GLU A 225 -4.77 10.65 5.84
CA GLU A 225 -4.06 11.71 6.56
C GLU A 225 -3.97 13.02 5.80
N GLN A 226 -3.50 14.07 6.49
CA GLN A 226 -3.46 15.42 5.93
C GLN A 226 -2.65 15.50 4.62
N GLY A 227 -3.24 16.16 3.63
CA GLY A 227 -2.68 16.30 2.28
C GLY A 227 -3.11 15.21 1.31
N GLU A 228 -3.85 14.19 1.76
CA GLU A 228 -4.49 13.23 0.86
C GLU A 228 -5.73 13.79 0.17
N ARG A 229 -6.06 13.23 -0.99
CA ARG A 229 -7.26 13.59 -1.75
C ARG A 229 -7.92 12.39 -2.38
N GLY A 230 -9.23 12.45 -2.61
CA GLY A 230 -9.98 11.48 -3.40
C GLY A 230 -11.29 11.02 -2.76
N GLU A 231 -11.96 10.06 -3.39
CA GLU A 231 -13.27 9.57 -2.96
C GLU A 231 -13.26 8.92 -1.56
N SER A 232 -12.16 8.29 -1.15
CA SER A 232 -12.01 7.79 0.23
C SER A 232 -12.03 8.92 1.27
N ILE A 233 -11.51 10.11 0.91
CA ILE A 233 -11.58 11.30 1.76
C ILE A 233 -12.99 11.89 1.76
N LYS A 234 -13.68 11.92 0.61
CA LYS A 234 -15.09 12.34 0.57
C LYS A 234 -15.97 11.47 1.46
N GLN A 235 -15.78 10.15 1.41
CA GLN A 235 -16.50 9.21 2.27
C GLN A 235 -16.20 9.46 3.75
N LEU A 236 -14.93 9.61 4.12
CA LEU A 236 -14.52 9.98 5.48
C LEU A 236 -15.19 11.29 5.94
N GLN A 237 -15.12 12.34 5.13
CA GLN A 237 -15.70 13.64 5.43
C GLN A 237 -17.22 13.55 5.58
N GLY A 238 -17.89 12.76 4.73
CA GLY A 238 -19.32 12.48 4.83
C GLY A 238 -19.70 11.76 6.12
N GLN A 239 -18.94 10.74 6.51
CA GLN A 239 -19.15 10.02 7.79
C GLN A 239 -18.94 10.94 9.00
N LEU A 240 -17.87 11.73 9.01
CA LEU A 240 -17.60 12.70 10.07
C LEU A 240 -18.70 13.77 10.15
N ALA A 241 -19.16 14.29 9.01
CA ALA A 241 -20.25 15.25 8.95
C ALA A 241 -21.58 14.65 9.43
N GLN A 242 -21.87 13.38 9.09
CA GLN A 242 -23.06 12.67 9.57
C GLN A 242 -23.07 12.52 11.09
N LEU A 243 -21.90 12.34 11.70
CA LEU A 243 -21.72 12.28 13.15
C LEU A 243 -21.68 13.67 13.82
N GLY A 244 -21.94 14.74 13.07
CA GLY A 244 -21.94 16.11 13.57
C GLY A 244 -20.55 16.66 13.91
N VAL A 245 -19.47 15.99 13.48
CA VAL A 245 -18.11 16.45 13.73
C VAL A 245 -17.80 17.63 12.80
N THR A 246 -17.27 18.71 13.38
CA THR A 246 -17.01 19.96 12.67
C THR A 246 -15.52 20.17 12.40
N GLY A 247 -15.24 20.99 11.38
CA GLY A 247 -13.90 21.49 11.09
C GLY A 247 -13.42 22.49 12.13
N ARG A 248 -12.17 22.94 11.97
CA ARG A 248 -11.53 23.89 12.89
C ARG A 248 -12.24 25.25 12.94
N ASP A 249 -12.93 25.60 11.87
CA ASP A 249 -13.77 26.80 11.73
C ASP A 249 -15.15 26.66 12.39
N GLY A 250 -15.44 25.53 13.05
CA GLY A 250 -16.72 25.25 13.69
C GLY A 250 -17.85 24.90 12.72
N LYS A 251 -17.55 24.72 11.42
CA LYS A 251 -18.56 24.39 10.41
C LYS A 251 -18.59 22.89 10.11
N PRO A 252 -19.72 22.34 9.63
CA PRO A 252 -19.77 20.98 9.11
C PRO A 252 -18.72 20.77 8.01
N LEU A 253 -18.10 19.58 7.97
CA LEU A 253 -17.16 19.27 6.90
C LEU A 253 -17.87 19.26 5.54
N GLN A 254 -17.22 19.85 4.55
CA GLN A 254 -17.57 19.64 3.15
C GLN A 254 -16.87 18.39 2.63
N ALA A 255 -17.61 17.50 1.96
CA ALA A 255 -17.04 16.31 1.31
C ALA A 255 -16.40 16.69 -0.03
N ASP A 256 -15.40 17.57 0.01
CA ASP A 256 -14.66 18.05 -1.17
C ASP A 256 -13.61 17.05 -1.64
N GLY A 257 -13.28 16.07 -0.80
CA GLY A 257 -12.31 15.04 -1.07
C GLY A 257 -10.90 15.47 -0.73
N ASP A 258 -10.71 16.59 -0.04
CA ASP A 258 -9.42 17.11 0.37
C ASP A 258 -9.19 16.91 1.88
N PHE A 259 -8.16 16.15 2.25
CA PHE A 259 -7.78 15.98 3.64
C PHE A 259 -6.96 17.21 4.09
N GLY A 260 -7.62 18.36 4.18
CA GLY A 260 -7.04 19.61 4.65
C GLY A 260 -7.02 19.73 6.18
N GLY A 261 -6.68 20.92 6.68
CA GLY A 261 -6.61 21.18 8.13
C GLY A 261 -7.97 20.98 8.85
N ASN A 262 -9.08 21.27 8.17
CA ASN A 262 -10.42 21.04 8.70
C ASN A 262 -10.72 19.53 8.85
N THR A 263 -10.38 18.71 7.84
CA THR A 263 -10.55 17.26 7.91
C THR A 263 -9.68 16.64 9.01
N LYS A 264 -8.41 17.07 9.13
CA LYS A 264 -7.54 16.60 10.22
C LYS A 264 -8.09 16.93 11.61
N PHE A 265 -8.53 18.17 11.80
CA PHE A 265 -9.12 18.60 13.07
C PHE A 265 -10.34 17.75 13.42
N ALA A 266 -11.23 17.49 12.45
CA ALA A 266 -12.39 16.64 12.66
C ALA A 266 -12.01 15.18 13.01
N VAL A 267 -10.97 14.62 12.38
CA VAL A 267 -10.45 13.29 12.72
C VAL A 267 -9.91 13.26 14.15
N GLU A 268 -9.14 14.26 14.56
CA GLU A 268 -8.61 14.35 15.93
C GLU A 268 -9.75 14.47 16.96
N GLN A 269 -10.79 15.24 16.64
CA GLN A 269 -11.97 15.39 17.50
C GLN A 269 -12.73 14.08 17.65
N PHE A 270 -12.95 13.38 16.55
CA PHE A 270 -13.54 12.05 16.56
C PHE A 270 -12.68 11.08 17.40
N GLN A 271 -11.36 11.05 17.17
CA GLN A 271 -10.45 10.20 17.95
C GLN A 271 -10.53 10.47 19.45
N ARG A 272 -10.58 11.75 19.87
CA ARG A 272 -10.78 12.12 21.29
C ARG A 272 -12.09 11.61 21.84
N ALA A 273 -13.19 11.80 21.12
CA ALA A 273 -14.53 11.41 21.56
C ALA A 273 -14.69 9.89 21.74
N TYR A 274 -13.95 9.10 20.96
CA TYR A 274 -14.03 7.64 20.97
C TYR A 274 -12.83 6.96 21.67
N GLY A 275 -12.01 7.73 22.42
CA GLY A 275 -10.92 7.19 23.23
C GLY A 275 -9.77 6.56 22.43
N LEU A 276 -9.54 7.04 21.20
CA LEU A 276 -8.48 6.58 20.31
C LEU A 276 -7.21 7.43 20.48
N GLN A 277 -6.09 6.94 19.92
CA GLN A 277 -4.89 7.75 19.78
C GLN A 277 -5.19 8.98 18.89
N VAL A 278 -4.87 10.18 19.38
CA VAL A 278 -5.17 11.45 18.71
C VAL A 278 -3.97 11.87 17.86
N ASP A 279 -3.86 11.29 16.68
CA ASP A 279 -2.78 11.57 15.72
C ASP A 279 -3.27 12.27 14.45
N GLY A 280 -4.59 12.43 14.28
CA GLY A 280 -5.19 13.03 13.09
C GLY A 280 -5.09 12.14 11.86
N VAL A 281 -4.81 10.85 12.05
CA VAL A 281 -4.64 9.85 11.00
C VAL A 281 -5.73 8.79 11.10
N VAL A 282 -6.45 8.59 10.00
CA VAL A 282 -7.57 7.65 9.91
C VAL A 282 -7.07 6.26 9.57
N GLY A 283 -6.34 5.65 10.51
CA GLY A 283 -5.96 4.25 10.45
C GLY A 283 -7.11 3.29 10.73
N GLN A 284 -6.82 1.99 10.73
CA GLN A 284 -7.83 0.94 10.89
C GLN A 284 -8.71 1.11 12.14
N GLN A 285 -8.13 1.49 13.29
CA GLN A 285 -8.89 1.71 14.53
C GLN A 285 -9.87 2.87 14.39
N THR A 286 -9.43 3.99 13.80
CA THR A 286 -10.28 5.14 13.50
C THR A 286 -11.40 4.77 12.52
N ARG A 287 -11.12 3.98 11.48
CA ARG A 287 -12.13 3.51 10.51
C ARG A 287 -13.17 2.58 11.14
N ALA A 288 -12.74 1.66 12.00
CA ALA A 288 -13.66 0.75 12.69
C ALA A 288 -14.62 1.50 13.62
N ALA A 289 -14.08 2.46 14.39
CA ALA A 289 -14.86 3.32 15.25
C ALA A 289 -15.85 4.18 14.43
N LEU A 290 -15.42 4.77 13.31
CA LEU A 290 -16.29 5.54 12.42
C LEU A 290 -17.47 4.70 11.90
N GLY A 291 -17.20 3.46 11.47
CA GLY A 291 -18.24 2.55 11.00
C GLY A 291 -19.28 2.24 12.09
N GLN A 292 -18.83 1.91 13.30
CA GLN A 292 -19.72 1.66 14.44
C GLN A 292 -20.55 2.88 14.81
N ALA A 293 -19.90 4.05 14.89
CA ALA A 293 -20.55 5.31 15.21
C ALA A 293 -21.65 5.65 14.19
N VAL A 294 -21.36 5.55 12.90
CA VAL A 294 -22.33 5.84 11.83
C VAL A 294 -23.52 4.88 11.88
N SER A 295 -23.29 3.59 12.13
CA SER A 295 -24.38 2.62 12.27
C SER A 295 -25.27 2.90 13.48
N GLN A 296 -24.70 3.31 14.61
CA GLN A 296 -25.45 3.66 15.83
C GLN A 296 -26.24 4.97 15.69
N HIS A 297 -25.75 5.88 14.87
CA HIS A 297 -26.38 7.19 14.63
C HIS A 297 -27.52 7.14 13.58
N ALA A 298 -27.70 6.00 12.91
CA ALA A 298 -28.74 5.76 11.91
C ALA A 298 -29.98 5.02 12.47
N THR A 299 -29.96 4.65 13.75
CA THR A 299 -31.05 4.05 14.52
C THR A 299 -31.62 5.05 15.52
#